data_AF-A0A6I5NX45-F1
#
_entry.id   AF-A0A6I5NX45-F1
#
_cell.length_a   1.000
_cell.length_b   1.000
_cell.length_c   1.000
_cell.angle_alpha   90.00
_cell.angle_beta   90.00
_cell.angle_gamma   90.00
#
_symmetry.space_group_name_H-M   'P 1'
#
loop_
_entity.id
_entity.type
_entity.pdbx_description
1 polymer ?
#
loop_
_entity_poly.entity_id
_entity_poly.type
_entity_poly.pdbx_seq_one_letter_code
_entity_poly.pdbx_strand_id
1 'polypeptide(L)' 'MTVSQDMPLPRRQGAIAPEYLEAYAEADAQVGLPNPRFKQSKIYTRRYLAMRTRLVGVEELTDTELDLLIF' A
#
# COMPACT_ATOMS: atom_id res chain seq x y z
N MET A 1 3.41 -8.61 46.72
CA MET A 1 3.05 -9.58 45.67
C MET A 1 2.34 -8.81 44.57
N THR A 2 2.99 -8.79 43.42
CA THR A 2 2.64 -8.17 42.14
C THR A 2 1.56 -8.99 41.43
N VAL A 3 0.47 -8.36 40.99
CA VAL A 3 -0.21 -8.67 39.72
C VAL A 3 -0.90 -7.37 39.26
N SER A 4 -0.23 -6.62 38.38
CA SER A 4 -0.86 -5.52 37.65
C SER A 4 -1.76 -6.10 36.57
N GLN A 5 -2.95 -5.51 36.48
CA GLN A 5 -4.06 -5.91 35.65
C GLN A 5 -3.70 -6.08 34.17
N ASP A 6 -4.10 -7.22 33.62
CA ASP A 6 -4.38 -7.45 32.22
C ASP A 6 -5.14 -6.27 31.61
N MET A 7 -4.43 -5.40 30.90
CA MET A 7 -5.06 -4.54 29.90
C MET A 7 -4.94 -5.25 28.55
N PRO A 8 -6.04 -5.72 27.94
CA PRO A 8 -6.01 -6.12 26.55
C PRO A 8 -5.75 -4.86 25.72
N LEU A 9 -4.53 -4.74 25.18
CA LEU A 9 -4.23 -3.77 24.13
C LEU A 9 -5.30 -3.90 23.05
N PRO A 10 -6.01 -2.83 22.67
CA PRO A 10 -6.90 -2.90 21.52
C PRO A 10 -6.03 -3.11 20.29
N ARG A 11 -5.92 -4.36 19.82
CA ARG A 11 -5.43 -4.70 18.48
C ARG A 11 -6.47 -4.26 17.45
N ARG A 12 -6.75 -2.96 17.39
CA ARG A 12 -7.25 -2.37 16.15
C ARG A 12 -6.01 -2.09 15.33
N GLN A 13 -5.72 -2.99 14.38
CA GLN A 13 -4.96 -2.60 13.20
C GLN A 13 -5.69 -1.37 12.66
N GLY A 14 -5.18 -0.18 12.98
CA GLY A 14 -5.83 1.07 12.62
C GLY A 14 -6.02 1.06 11.11
N ALA A 15 -7.26 1.09 10.67
CA ALA A 15 -7.55 1.29 9.26
C ALA A 15 -6.85 2.59 8.86
N ILE A 16 -5.85 2.48 7.99
CA ILE A 16 -5.15 3.65 7.45
C ILE A 16 -6.19 4.42 6.64
N ALA A 17 -6.32 5.72 6.89
CA ALA A 17 -7.27 6.52 6.14
C ALA A 17 -6.92 6.50 4.63
N PRO A 18 -7.91 6.46 3.73
CA PRO A 18 -7.69 6.35 2.28
C PRO A 18 -6.68 7.35 1.71
N GLU A 19 -6.67 8.57 2.22
CA GLU A 19 -5.82 9.67 1.73
C GLU A 19 -4.33 9.36 1.93
N TYR A 20 -3.98 8.69 3.03
CA TYR A 20 -2.61 8.26 3.25
C TYR A 20 -2.20 7.14 2.30
N LEU A 21 -3.13 6.23 1.94
CA LEU A 21 -2.85 5.16 0.98
C LEU A 21 -2.58 5.72 -0.42
N GLU A 22 -3.30 6.76 -0.83
CA GLU A 22 -3.02 7.44 -2.10
C GLU A 22 -1.65 8.14 -2.07
N ALA A 23 -1.32 8.84 -0.99
CA ALA A 23 -0.02 9.49 -0.83
C ALA A 23 1.16 8.48 -0.84
N TYR A 24 1.00 7.34 -0.15
CA TYR A 24 1.99 6.26 -0.21
C TYR A 24 2.12 5.70 -1.63
N ALA A 25 1.01 5.46 -2.32
CA ALA A 25 1.02 4.93 -3.68
C ALA A 25 1.73 5.87 -4.66
N GLU A 26 1.51 7.18 -4.54
CA GLU A 26 2.18 8.18 -5.38
C GLU A 26 3.69 8.24 -5.11
N ALA A 27 4.10 8.23 -3.84
CA ALA A 27 5.51 8.24 -3.47
C ALA A 27 6.24 6.98 -3.95
N ASP A 28 5.64 5.81 -3.73
CA ASP A 28 6.19 4.52 -4.16
C ASP A 28 6.26 4.43 -5.69
N ALA A 29 5.27 4.97 -6.41
CA ALA A 29 5.25 4.98 -7.87
C ALA A 29 6.37 5.85 -8.48
N GLN A 30 6.80 6.92 -7.80
CA GLN A 30 7.93 7.72 -8.26
C GLN A 30 9.25 6.95 -8.22
N VAL A 31 9.40 6.02 -7.27
CA VAL A 31 10.60 5.19 -7.13
C VAL A 31 10.48 3.83 -7.85
N GLY A 32 9.28 3.45 -8.29
CA GLY A 32 9.04 2.19 -8.99
C GLY A 32 9.10 0.96 -8.08
N LEU A 33 8.86 1.12 -6.78
CA LEU A 33 8.95 0.05 -5.78
C LEU A 33 7.63 -0.05 -5.01
N PRO A 34 6.70 -0.92 -5.42
CA PRO A 34 5.43 -1.05 -4.74
C PRO A 34 5.57 -1.67 -3.36
N ASN A 35 4.80 -1.16 -2.40
CA ASN A 35 4.84 -1.60 -1.01
C ASN A 35 4.00 -2.88 -0.81
N PRO A 36 4.62 -4.02 -0.46
CA PRO A 36 3.91 -5.29 -0.32
C PRO A 36 2.81 -5.26 0.74
N ARG A 37 2.93 -4.39 1.76
CA ARG A 37 1.95 -4.24 2.83
C ARG A 37 0.59 -3.79 2.31
N PHE A 38 0.55 -3.07 1.20
CA PHE A 38 -0.66 -2.49 0.62
C PHE A 38 -1.13 -3.19 -0.65
N LYS A 39 -0.53 -4.33 -1.04
CA LYS A 39 -0.90 -5.09 -2.24
C LYS A 39 -2.38 -5.51 -2.27
N GLN A 40 -3.01 -5.71 -1.10
CA GLN A 40 -4.44 -6.03 -0.99
C GLN A 40 -5.37 -4.80 -1.01
N SER A 41 -4.81 -3.59 -0.95
CA SER A 41 -5.58 -2.35 -0.96
C SER A 41 -5.82 -1.87 -2.39
N LYS A 42 -7.08 -1.95 -2.83
CA LYS A 42 -7.48 -1.47 -4.17
C LYS A 42 -7.22 0.01 -4.39
N ILE A 43 -7.27 0.82 -3.32
CA ILE A 43 -7.01 2.26 -3.41
C ILE A 43 -5.53 2.48 -3.73
N TYR A 44 -4.65 1.79 -2.99
CA TYR A 44 -3.22 1.85 -3.20
C TYR A 44 -2.83 1.33 -4.59
N THR A 45 -3.22 0.10 -4.94
CA THR A 45 -2.78 -0.54 -6.19
C THR A 45 -3.23 0.23 -7.43
N ARG A 46 -4.48 0.70 -7.46
CA ARG A 46 -5.00 1.53 -8.56
C ARG A 46 -4.24 2.84 -8.70
N ARG A 47 -3.99 3.53 -7.59
CA ARG A 47 -3.29 4.82 -7.63
C ARG A 47 -1.84 4.66 -8.05
N TYR A 48 -1.15 3.64 -7.52
CA TYR A 48 0.24 3.31 -7.87
C TYR A 48 0.37 3.03 -9.37
N LEU A 49 -0.46 2.14 -9.91
CA LEU A 49 -0.42 1.75 -11.32
C LEU A 49 -0.76 2.93 -12.23
N ALA A 50 -1.78 3.72 -11.89
CA ALA A 50 -2.13 4.91 -12.66
C ALA A 50 -0.96 5.91 -12.73
N MET A 51 -0.22 6.10 -11.64
CA MET A 51 0.95 6.97 -11.62
C MET A 51 2.11 6.38 -12.42
N ARG A 52 2.42 5.09 -12.25
CA ARG A 52 3.49 4.44 -13.02
C ARG A 52 3.23 4.46 -14.52
N THR A 53 2.02 4.13 -14.95
CA THR A 53 1.62 4.22 -16.35
C THR A 53 1.77 5.64 -16.90
N ARG A 54 1.55 6.68 -16.10
CA ARG A 54 1.80 8.08 -16.53
C ARG A 54 3.29 8.44 -16.59
N LEU A 55 4.09 7.87 -15.71
CA LEU A 55 5.53 8.19 -15.61
C LEU A 55 6.37 7.45 -16.66
N VAL A 56 6.09 6.17 -16.91
CA VAL A 56 6.89 5.32 -17.79
C VAL A 56 6.10 4.66 -18.93
N GLY A 57 4.78 4.77 -18.94
CA GLY A 57 3.93 4.01 -19.88
C GLY A 57 3.57 2.62 -19.37
N VAL A 58 2.65 1.94 -20.06
CA VAL A 58 2.21 0.57 -19.68
C VAL A 58 3.26 -0.48 -20.05
N GLU A 59 3.96 -0.27 -21.16
CA GLU A 59 4.93 -1.23 -21.72
C GLU A 59 6.20 -1.37 -20.87
N GLU A 60 6.49 -0.36 -20.05
CA GLU A 60 7.66 -0.28 -19.16
C GLU A 60 7.31 -0.68 -17.70
N LEU A 61 6.11 -1.21 -17.47
CA LEU A 61 5.75 -1.77 -16.16
C LEU A 61 6.52 -3.07 -15.93
N THR A 62 7.15 -3.17 -14.77
CA THR A 62 7.87 -4.38 -14.38
C THR A 62 6.89 -5.49 -14.00
N ASP A 63 7.35 -6.74 -14.06
CA ASP A 63 6.55 -7.92 -13.66
C ASP A 63 5.98 -7.77 -12.24
N THR A 64 6.76 -7.22 -11.31
CA THR A 64 6.33 -6.94 -9.92
C THR A 64 5.15 -5.96 -9.85
N GLU A 65 5.07 -5.03 -10.78
CA GLU A 65 4.01 -4.03 -10.85
C GLU A 65 2.76 -4.60 -11.54
N LEU A 66 2.95 -5.39 -12.58
CA LEU A 66 1.87 -6.15 -13.21
C LEU A 66 1.21 -7.12 -12.22
N ASP A 67 1.98 -7.64 -11.28
CA ASP A 67 1.51 -8.45 -10.16
C ASP A 67 0.47 -7.75 -9.26
N LEU A 68 0.40 -6.42 -9.29
CA LEU A 68 -0.62 -5.63 -8.60
C LEU A 68 -1.96 -5.60 -9.35
N LEU A 69 -1.99 -5.95 -10.64
CA LEU A 69 -3.22 -6.00 -11.45
C LEU A 69 -4.08 -7.24 -11.17
N ILE A 70 -3.47 -8.27 -10.56
CA ILE A 70 -4.10 -9.59 -10.37
C ILE A 70 -5.03 -9.61 -9.13
N PHE A 71 -4.92 -8.63 -8.23
CA PHE A 71 -5.62 -8.57 -6.94
C PHE A 71 -6.51 -7.32 -6.80
#